data_AF-A0AAW5QJJ4-F1
#
_entry.id   AF-A0AAW5QJJ4-F1
#
_cell.length_a   1.000
_cell.length_b   1.000
_cell.length_c   1.000
_cell.angle_alpha   90.00
_cell.angle_beta   90.00
_cell.angle_gamma   90.00
#
_symmetry.space_group_name_H-M   'P 1'
#
loop_
_entity.id
_entity.type
_entity.pdbx_description
1 polymer ?
#
loop_
_entity_poly.entity_id
_entity_poly.type
_entity_poly.pdbx_seq_one_letter_code
_entity_poly.pdbx_strand_id
1 'polypeptide(L)'
;MRQPQCCPHRGERGDAIAGTELTDHRRFAFTTRPHSAVDDATREIGAAIGVAITGSVLAAAYGHGIDPVAPMIPEPARAAVQDSLAAAIQVAEHAGPQGEQLAELAQNAFLDGLQQASWAVAAILLVGALISAFWPPRRS
;
A
#
# COMPACT_ATOMS: atom_id res chain seq x y z
N MET A 1 -12.32 -29.49 69.31
CA MET A 1 -11.54 -30.70 69.66
C MET A 1 -11.15 -31.38 68.37
N ARG A 2 -9.86 -31.33 68.00
CA ARG A 2 -8.90 -32.47 68.02
C ARG A 2 -9.36 -33.62 67.12
N GLN A 3 -8.78 -33.71 65.91
CA GLN A 3 -7.63 -34.60 65.56
C GLN A 3 -8.18 -35.91 64.92
N PRO A 4 -7.37 -36.79 64.31
CA PRO A 4 -6.41 -36.56 63.21
C PRO A 4 -6.25 -37.81 62.29
N GLN A 5 -5.18 -37.82 61.45
CA GLN A 5 -4.44 -39.00 60.94
C GLN A 5 -5.13 -39.86 59.85
N CYS A 6 -4.48 -40.41 58.82
CA CYS A 6 -3.07 -40.74 58.58
C CYS A 6 -2.83 -40.99 57.07
N CYS A 7 -1.61 -40.74 56.57
CA CYS A 7 -1.05 -41.31 55.31
C CYS A 7 -0.09 -42.46 55.67
N PRO A 8 0.27 -43.43 54.79
CA PRO A 8 1.39 -43.21 53.84
C PRO A 8 1.48 -44.08 52.54
N HIS A 9 2.28 -43.57 51.57
CA HIS A 9 3.19 -44.20 50.58
C HIS A 9 2.82 -45.41 49.67
N ARG A 10 3.06 -45.28 48.34
CA ARG A 10 4.28 -45.79 47.63
C ARG A 10 4.09 -45.91 46.09
N GLY A 11 5.08 -45.42 45.33
CA GLY A 11 5.58 -46.08 44.11
C GLY A 11 5.16 -45.50 42.74
N GLU A 12 5.97 -44.58 42.22
CA GLU A 12 6.37 -44.40 40.81
C GLU A 12 5.38 -44.89 39.73
N ARG A 13 4.55 -43.98 39.22
CA ARG A 13 3.76 -44.16 37.99
C ARG A 13 4.34 -43.29 36.88
N GLY A 14 4.87 -43.94 35.84
CA GLY A 14 4.92 -43.34 34.52
C GLY A 14 3.50 -43.20 34.00
N ASP A 15 2.96 -41.99 34.02
CA ASP A 15 1.59 -41.71 33.56
C ASP A 15 1.60 -41.30 32.09
N ALA A 16 1.40 -42.32 31.25
CA ALA A 16 0.58 -42.15 30.06
C ALA A 16 -0.84 -41.76 30.51
N ILE A 17 -1.09 -40.46 30.67
CA ILE A 17 -2.45 -39.93 30.90
C ILE A 17 -3.13 -39.76 29.54
N ALA A 18 -3.74 -40.86 29.09
CA ALA A 18 -4.79 -40.83 28.10
C ALA A 18 -6.07 -40.22 28.71
N GLY A 19 -6.43 -39.04 28.20
CA GLY A 19 -7.80 -38.68 27.85
C GLY A 19 -8.86 -38.57 28.95
N THR A 20 -9.14 -37.34 29.37
CA THR A 20 -10.52 -36.85 29.46
C THR A 20 -10.54 -35.36 29.10
N GLU A 21 -11.24 -35.06 28.02
CA GLU A 21 -11.62 -33.73 27.57
C GLU A 21 -12.36 -32.95 28.68
N LEU A 22 -11.93 -31.72 28.97
CA LEU A 22 -12.82 -30.64 29.40
C LEU A 22 -12.21 -29.27 29.05
N THR A 23 -12.38 -28.88 27.79
CA THR A 23 -13.15 -27.68 27.45
C THR A 23 -12.99 -26.47 28.39
N ASP A 24 -11.83 -25.79 28.37
CA ASP A 24 -11.81 -24.34 28.62
C ASP A 24 -11.97 -23.60 27.28
N HIS A 25 -13.16 -23.77 26.73
CA HIS A 25 -13.70 -22.95 25.68
C HIS A 25 -14.23 -21.66 26.33
N ARG A 26 -13.85 -20.52 25.75
CA ARG A 26 -14.44 -19.17 25.91
C ARG A 26 -13.79 -18.26 26.97
N ARG A 27 -12.60 -17.77 26.63
CA ARG A 27 -12.38 -16.30 26.60
C ARG A 27 -11.73 -15.88 25.29
N PHE A 28 -12.39 -16.21 24.17
CA PHE A 28 -12.33 -15.30 23.02
C PHE A 28 -13.00 -14.02 23.51
N ALA A 29 -12.21 -13.04 23.90
CA ALA A 29 -12.67 -11.69 24.05
C ALA A 29 -13.21 -11.27 22.68
N PHE A 30 -14.52 -11.45 22.49
CA PHE A 30 -15.32 -10.82 21.44
C PHE A 30 -15.43 -9.32 21.79
N THR A 31 -14.27 -8.69 21.85
CA THR A 31 -14.09 -7.24 21.93
C THR A 31 -13.50 -6.80 20.62
N THR A 32 -14.08 -7.26 19.50
CA THR A 32 -13.87 -6.60 18.21
C THR A 32 -14.44 -5.21 18.40
N ARG A 33 -13.59 -4.19 18.58
CA ARG A 33 -14.05 -2.81 18.54
C ARG A 33 -14.43 -2.56 17.07
N PRO A 34 -15.72 -2.46 16.71
CA PRO A 34 -16.10 -2.23 15.31
C PRO A 34 -15.47 -0.95 14.76
N HIS A 35 -15.13 0.00 15.63
CA HIS A 35 -14.48 1.27 15.29
C HIS A 35 -13.05 1.12 14.75
N SER A 36 -12.20 0.26 15.34
CA SER A 36 -10.81 0.16 14.87
C SER A 36 -10.70 -0.58 13.54
N ALA A 37 -11.54 -1.59 13.33
CA ALA A 37 -11.58 -2.33 12.07
C ALA A 37 -12.00 -1.43 10.89
N VAL A 38 -12.95 -0.51 11.09
CA VAL A 38 -13.35 0.45 10.05
C VAL A 38 -12.32 1.54 9.84
N ASP A 39 -11.58 1.94 10.89
CA ASP A 39 -10.48 2.90 10.77
C ASP A 39 -9.34 2.35 9.91
N ASP A 40 -8.94 1.10 10.15
CA ASP A 40 -7.91 0.42 9.38
C ASP A 40 -8.35 0.25 7.92
N ALA A 41 -9.58 -0.24 7.69
CA ALA A 41 -10.14 -0.38 6.35
C ALA A 41 -10.21 0.97 5.60
N THR A 42 -10.54 2.05 6.30
CA THR A 42 -10.59 3.41 5.69
C THR A 42 -9.19 3.85 5.26
N ARG A 43 -8.15 3.55 6.04
CA ARG A 43 -6.76 3.87 5.70
C ARG A 43 -6.26 3.04 4.51
N GLU A 44 -6.60 1.76 4.46
CA GLU A 44 -6.24 0.88 3.34
C GLU A 44 -6.89 1.33 2.02
N ILE A 45 -8.19 1.62 2.05
CA ILE A 45 -8.93 2.13 0.87
C ILE A 45 -8.38 3.49 0.45
N GLY A 46 -8.13 4.40 1.40
CA GLY A 46 -7.54 5.70 1.13
C GLY A 46 -6.15 5.60 0.48
N ALA A 47 -5.30 4.70 0.97
CA ALA A 47 -3.98 4.45 0.40
C ALA A 47 -4.08 3.91 -1.04
N ALA A 48 -4.96 2.95 -1.30
CA ALA A 48 -5.15 2.38 -2.64
C ALA A 48 -5.63 3.45 -3.65
N ILE A 49 -6.61 4.27 -3.26
CA ILE A 49 -7.11 5.37 -4.10
C ILE A 49 -6.01 6.40 -4.35
N GLY A 50 -5.23 6.77 -3.32
CA GLY A 50 -4.13 7.72 -3.45
C GLY A 50 -3.07 7.25 -4.45
N VAL A 51 -2.66 5.98 -4.36
CA VAL A 51 -1.71 5.37 -5.31
C VAL A 51 -2.29 5.36 -6.73
N ALA A 52 -3.56 4.99 -6.90
CA ALA A 52 -4.22 4.94 -8.20
C ALA A 52 -4.29 6.32 -8.88
N ILE A 53 -4.66 7.36 -8.13
CA ILE A 53 -4.73 8.74 -8.64
C ILE A 53 -3.32 9.21 -9.02
N THR A 54 -2.34 9.00 -8.14
CA THR A 54 -0.96 9.43 -8.38
C THR A 54 -0.40 8.78 -9.65
N GLY A 55 -0.58 7.46 -9.81
CA GLY A 55 -0.17 6.73 -11.00
C GLY A 55 -0.89 7.20 -12.27
N SER A 56 -2.19 7.50 -12.19
CA SER A 56 -2.97 7.99 -13.33
C SER A 56 -2.50 9.37 -13.80
N VAL A 57 -2.27 10.29 -12.87
CA VAL A 57 -1.76 11.64 -13.19
C VAL A 57 -0.35 11.56 -13.76
N LEU A 58 0.52 10.75 -13.16
CA LEU A 58 1.89 10.54 -13.64
C LEU A 58 1.91 9.96 -15.06
N ALA A 59 1.12 8.90 -15.32
CA ALA A 59 1.06 8.27 -16.64
C ALA A 59 0.55 9.25 -17.71
N ALA A 60 -0.51 10.00 -17.40
CA ALA A 60 -1.04 11.01 -18.31
C ALA A 60 -0.02 12.12 -18.59
N ALA A 61 0.63 12.66 -17.56
CA ALA A 61 1.61 13.73 -17.70
C ALA A 61 2.88 13.27 -18.45
N TYR A 62 3.33 12.04 -18.20
CA TYR A 62 4.45 11.44 -18.93
C TYR A 62 4.16 11.33 -20.43
N GLY A 63 3.01 10.77 -20.81
CA GLY A 63 2.59 10.66 -22.21
C GLY A 63 2.56 12.02 -22.92
N HIS A 64 1.99 13.04 -22.27
CA HIS A 64 2.00 14.41 -22.81
C HIS A 64 3.41 15.01 -22.93
N GLY A 65 4.31 14.67 -22.00
CA GLY A 65 5.70 15.14 -22.01
C GLY A 65 6.55 14.52 -23.12
N ILE A 66 6.27 13.26 -23.50
CA ILE A 66 7.02 12.52 -24.51
C ILE A 66 6.41 12.63 -25.92
N ASP A 67 5.15 13.05 -26.04
CA ASP A 67 4.49 13.31 -27.33
C ASP A 67 5.28 14.19 -28.32
N PRO A 68 5.96 15.28 -27.90
CA PRO A 68 6.75 16.11 -28.82
C PRO A 68 7.91 15.35 -29.49
N VAL A 69 8.40 14.28 -28.86
CA VAL A 69 9.55 13.50 -29.34
C VAL A 69 9.13 12.17 -29.99
N ALA A 70 7.84 11.81 -29.89
CA ALA A 70 7.25 10.65 -30.52
C ALA A 70 7.51 10.51 -32.04
N PRO A 71 7.58 11.60 -32.85
CA PRO A 71 7.91 11.49 -34.28
C PRO A 71 9.33 10.99 -34.56
N MET A 72 10.26 11.13 -33.60
CA MET A 72 11.64 10.68 -33.72
C MET A 72 11.81 9.19 -33.35
N ILE A 73 10.76 8.58 -32.80
CA ILE A 73 10.75 7.19 -32.33
C ILE A 73 10.24 6.28 -33.46
N PRO A 74 10.87 5.12 -33.70
CA PRO A 74 10.34 4.12 -34.62
C PRO A 74 8.88 3.80 -34.32
N GLU A 75 8.03 3.83 -35.35
CA GLU A 75 6.59 3.44 -35.29
C GLU A 75 6.30 2.24 -34.39
N PRO A 76 6.98 1.07 -34.53
CA PRO A 76 6.64 -0.11 -33.73
C PRO A 76 6.89 0.06 -32.23
N ALA A 77 7.74 1.00 -31.83
CA ALA A 77 8.09 1.26 -30.44
C ALA A 77 7.37 2.47 -29.84
N ARG A 78 6.78 3.34 -30.68
CA ARG A 78 6.24 4.64 -30.24
C ARG A 78 5.19 4.51 -29.14
N ALA A 79 4.20 3.64 -29.33
CA ALA A 79 3.14 3.43 -28.33
C ALA A 79 3.70 2.93 -26.99
N ALA A 80 4.63 1.97 -27.02
CA ALA A 80 5.26 1.47 -25.82
C ALA A 80 6.06 2.55 -25.09
N VAL A 81 6.81 3.39 -25.82
CA VAL A 81 7.55 4.52 -25.25
C VAL A 81 6.62 5.58 -24.66
N GLN A 82 5.48 5.85 -25.29
CA GLN A 82 4.47 6.79 -24.76
C GLN A 82 3.80 6.27 -23.47
N ASP A 83 3.57 4.97 -23.38
CA ASP A 83 2.89 4.36 -22.24
C ASP A 83 3.81 4.18 -21.02
N SER A 84 5.13 4.11 -21.21
CA SER A 84 6.05 3.80 -20.12
C SER A 84 7.49 4.27 -20.32
N LEU A 85 8.02 4.91 -19.27
CA LEU A 85 9.45 5.20 -19.15
C LEU A 85 10.32 3.95 -19.32
N ALA A 86 9.90 2.80 -18.78
CA ALA A 86 10.71 1.58 -18.87
C ALA A 86 10.92 1.15 -20.33
N ALA A 87 9.89 1.27 -21.17
CA ALA A 87 10.01 1.00 -22.60
C ALA A 87 10.88 2.05 -23.30
N ALA A 88 10.78 3.33 -22.90
CA ALA A 88 11.64 4.40 -23.41
C ALA A 88 13.13 4.11 -23.17
N ILE A 89 13.49 3.71 -21.95
CA ILE A 89 14.86 3.35 -21.58
C ILE A 89 15.32 2.12 -22.36
N GLN A 90 14.46 1.09 -22.48
CA GLN A 90 14.80 -0.11 -23.22
C GLN A 90 15.05 0.17 -24.72
N VAL A 91 14.27 1.06 -25.33
CA VAL A 91 14.50 1.50 -26.72
C VAL A 91 15.78 2.33 -26.83
N ALA A 92 16.03 3.22 -25.85
CA ALA A 92 17.24 4.03 -25.79
C ALA A 92 18.51 3.18 -25.74
N GLU A 93 18.53 2.11 -24.96
CA GLU A 93 19.69 1.18 -24.87
C GLU A 93 20.07 0.58 -26.23
N HIS A 94 19.10 0.39 -27.13
CA HIS A 94 19.31 -0.19 -28.46
C HIS A 94 19.52 0.87 -29.56
N ALA A 95 19.33 2.15 -29.27
CA ALA A 95 19.37 3.25 -30.24
C ALA A 95 20.76 3.90 -30.42
N GLY A 96 21.78 3.43 -29.70
CA GLY A 96 23.14 3.96 -29.79
C GLY A 96 23.24 5.41 -29.27
N PRO A 97 24.05 6.29 -29.87
CA PRO A 97 24.28 7.66 -29.36
C PRO A 97 23.03 8.53 -29.24
N GLN A 98 21.98 8.23 -30.02
CA GLN A 98 20.70 8.94 -29.99
C GLN A 98 19.82 8.49 -28.81
N GLY A 99 20.09 7.30 -28.26
CA GLY A 99 19.38 6.74 -27.13
C GLY A 99 19.57 7.53 -25.85
N GLU A 100 20.76 8.09 -25.62
CA GLU A 100 21.04 8.89 -24.42
C GLU A 100 20.12 10.12 -24.35
N GLN A 101 19.93 10.82 -25.47
CA GLN A 101 19.01 11.94 -25.56
C GLN A 101 17.55 11.51 -25.33
N LEU A 102 17.13 10.37 -25.88
CA LEU A 102 15.79 9.82 -25.63
C LEU A 102 15.58 9.48 -24.15
N ALA A 103 16.58 8.85 -23.52
CA ALA A 103 16.53 8.49 -22.11
C ALA A 103 16.45 9.72 -21.21
N GLU A 104 17.22 10.78 -21.49
CA GLU A 104 17.16 12.04 -20.76
C GLU A 104 15.78 12.71 -20.90
N LEU A 105 15.26 12.78 -22.12
CA LEU A 105 13.93 13.35 -22.39
C LEU A 105 12.83 12.58 -21.66
N ALA A 106 12.88 11.24 -21.70
CA ALA A 106 11.92 10.40 -21.00
C ALA A 106 12.01 10.55 -19.48
N GLN A 107 13.22 10.60 -18.92
CA GLN A 107 13.41 10.84 -17.49
C GLN A 107 12.88 12.22 -17.06
N ASN A 108 13.16 13.26 -17.83
CA ASN A 108 12.66 14.60 -17.55
C ASN A 108 11.13 14.64 -17.61
N ALA A 109 10.52 14.05 -18.65
CA ALA A 109 9.05 13.95 -18.75
C ALA A 109 8.44 13.19 -17.56
N PHE A 110 9.11 12.13 -17.09
CA PHE A 110 8.66 11.37 -15.92
C PHE A 110 8.75 12.19 -14.63
N LEU A 111 9.85 12.92 -14.41
CA LEU A 111 10.04 13.78 -13.24
C LEU A 111 9.05 14.94 -13.23
N ASP A 112 8.79 15.55 -14.40
CA ASP A 112 7.75 16.58 -14.55
C ASP A 112 6.36 16.03 -14.24
N GLY A 113 6.06 14.82 -14.71
CA GLY A 113 4.82 14.12 -14.36
C GLY A 113 4.71 13.81 -12.87
N LEU A 114 5.82 13.42 -12.23
CA LEU A 114 5.87 13.16 -10.78
C LEU A 114 5.62 14.43 -9.97
N GLN A 115 6.17 15.56 -10.43
CA GLN A 115 5.91 16.87 -9.83
C GLN A 115 4.42 17.26 -9.96
N GLN A 116 3.81 17.04 -11.12
CA GLN A 116 2.36 17.29 -11.32
C GLN A 116 1.50 16.40 -10.42
N ALA A 117 1.83 15.11 -10.32
CA ALA A 117 1.15 14.18 -9.42
C ALA A 117 1.28 14.61 -7.95
N SER A 118 2.46 15.10 -7.55
CA SER A 118 2.72 15.63 -6.20
C SER A 118 1.84 16.85 -5.90
N TRP A 119 1.68 17.77 -6.86
CA TRP A 119 0.76 18.90 -6.72
C TRP A 119 -0.70 18.46 -6.61
N ALA A 120 -1.12 17.44 -7.37
CA ALA A 120 -2.47 16.90 -7.27
C ALA A 120 -2.74 16.31 -5.88
N VAL A 121 -1.82 15.51 -5.34
CA VAL A 121 -1.93 14.96 -3.98
C VAL A 121 -1.91 16.08 -2.92
N ALA A 122 -1.04 17.07 -3.08
CA ALA A 122 -0.99 18.23 -2.18
C ALA A 122 -2.33 18.99 -2.15
N ALA A 123 -2.98 19.18 -3.30
CA ALA A 123 -4.30 19.79 -3.39
C ALA A 123 -5.38 18.95 -2.69
N ILE A 124 -5.37 17.62 -2.88
CA ILE A 124 -6.30 16.71 -2.19
C ILE A 124 -6.12 16.79 -0.66
N LEU A 125 -4.88 16.75 -0.18
CA LEU A 125 -4.57 16.87 1.25
C LEU A 125 -4.99 18.24 1.80
N LEU A 126 -4.78 19.31 1.04
CA LEU A 126 -5.19 20.65 1.43
C LEU A 126 -6.72 20.73 1.56
N VAL A 127 -7.48 20.20 0.61
CA VAL A 127 -8.95 20.15 0.70
C VAL A 127 -9.40 19.36 1.93
N GLY A 128 -8.81 18.19 2.18
CA GLY A 128 -9.11 17.39 3.37
C GLY A 128 -8.82 18.15 4.67
N ALA A 129 -7.69 18.86 4.73
CA ALA A 129 -7.33 19.69 5.87
C ALA A 129 -8.32 20.85 6.08
N LEU A 130 -8.75 21.54 5.02
CA LEU A 130 -9.75 22.60 5.11
C LEU A 130 -11.09 22.05 5.59
N ILE A 131 -11.56 20.93 5.04
CA ILE A 131 -12.82 20.29 5.49
C ILE A 131 -12.73 19.95 6.98
N SER A 132 -11.63 19.34 7.42
CA SER A 132 -11.41 19.00 8.83
C SER A 132 -11.38 20.23 9.73
N ALA A 133 -10.74 21.32 9.28
CA ALA A 133 -10.63 22.57 10.04
C ALA A 133 -11.97 23.31 10.17
N PHE A 134 -12.80 23.30 9.13
CA PHE A 134 -14.07 24.04 9.10
C PHE A 134 -15.30 23.20 9.52
N TRP A 135 -15.16 21.87 9.62
CA TRP A 135 -16.22 20.98 10.07
C TRP A 135 -15.88 20.34 11.42
N PRO A 136 -15.97 21.10 12.53
CA PRO A 136 -15.67 20.56 13.85
C PRO A 136 -16.62 19.40 14.17
N PRO A 137 -16.11 18.25 14.66
CA PRO A 137 -16.97 17.17 15.11
C PRO A 137 -17.87 17.70 16.24
N ARG A 138 -19.19 17.54 16.08
CA ARG A 138 -20.16 17.84 17.14
C ARG A 138 -19.90 16.89 18.30
N ARG A 139 -19.11 17.38 19.26
CA ARG A 139 -18.88 16.77 20.57
C ARG A 139 -20.23 16.55 21.26
N SER A 140 -20.66 15.29 21.33
CA SER A 140 -21.78 14.76 22.13
C SER A 140 -21.25 13.75 23.13
#